data_AF-A0A2W6E3Q1-F1
#
_entry.id   AF-A0A2W6E3Q1-F1
#
_cell.length_a   1.000
_cell.length_b   1.000
_cell.length_c   1.000
_cell.angle_alpha   90.00
_cell.angle_beta   90.00
_cell.angle_gamma   90.00
#
_symmetry.space_group_name_H-M   'P 1'
#
loop_
_entity.id
_entity.type
_entity.pdbx_description
1 polymer ?
#
loop_
_entity_poly.entity_id
_entity_poly.type
_entity_poly.pdbx_seq_one_letter_code
_entity_poly.pdbx_strand_id
1 'polypeptide(L)'
;MPEEPDTTERDSLIVKLERLAGRGYRPPRGIRSAARVVAYDLLNAATPAVPERKVYALVDGASLLVRDGSEESARLCLEAVTTPRVAGDVVRVLTDDQGTG
;
A
#
# COMPACT_ATOMS: atom_id res chain seq x y z
N MET A 1 -3.96 -23.87 20.48
CA MET A 1 -2.85 -22.92 20.58
C MET A 1 -2.87 -22.09 19.31
N PRO A 2 -2.98 -20.76 19.36
CA PRO A 2 -2.90 -19.95 18.15
C PRO A 2 -1.44 -19.92 17.68
N GLU A 3 -1.22 -20.15 16.39
CA GLU A 3 0.09 -20.05 15.77
C GLU A 3 0.49 -18.56 15.71
N GLU A 4 1.63 -18.22 16.32
CA GLU A 4 2.18 -16.87 16.24
C GLU A 4 2.56 -16.59 14.78
N PRO A 5 2.13 -15.46 14.19
CA PRO A 5 2.45 -15.15 12.80
C PRO A 5 3.96 -14.94 12.65
N ASP A 6 4.55 -15.57 11.64
CA ASP A 6 5.98 -15.53 11.34
C ASP A 6 6.45 -14.07 11.09
N THR A 7 6.98 -13.44 12.14
CA THR A 7 7.47 -12.05 12.14
C THR A 7 8.74 -11.87 11.31
N THR A 8 9.38 -12.97 10.91
CA THR A 8 10.66 -12.99 10.20
C THR A 8 10.57 -12.34 8.82
N GLU A 9 9.45 -12.52 8.10
CA GLU A 9 9.24 -11.88 6.79
C GLU A 9 8.96 -10.38 6.92
N ARG A 10 8.23 -9.96 7.96
CA ARG A 10 7.93 -8.55 8.25
C ARG A 10 9.21 -7.78 8.59
N ASP A 11 10.08 -8.38 9.39
CA ASP A 11 11.39 -7.81 9.73
C ASP A 11 12.32 -7.75 8.51
N SER A 12 12.27 -8.77 7.64
CA SER A 12 13.02 -8.80 6.38
C SER A 12 12.59 -7.69 5.40
N LEU A 13 11.29 -7.36 5.37
CA LEU A 13 10.74 -6.27 4.56
C LEU A 13 11.14 -4.89 5.11
N ILE A 14 11.10 -4.69 6.42
CA ILE A 14 11.55 -3.45 7.08
C ILE A 14 13.04 -3.20 6.77
N VAL A 15 13.88 -4.22 6.91
CA VAL A 15 15.33 -4.12 6.62
C VAL A 15 15.59 -3.84 5.14
N LYS A 16 14.78 -4.37 4.21
CA LYS A 16 14.89 -4.06 2.78
C LYS A 16 14.51 -2.61 2.48
N LEU A 17 13.47 -2.08 3.14
CA LEU A 17 13.04 -0.70 3.00
C LEU A 17 14.08 0.29 3.55
N GLU A 18 14.69 -0.03 4.69
CA GLU A 18 15.81 0.76 5.24
C GLU A 18 17.02 0.78 4.32
N ARG A 19 17.38 -0.36 3.71
CA ARG A 19 18.46 -0.46 2.73
C ARG A 19 18.18 0.33 1.46
N LEU A 20 16.92 0.41 1.03
CA LEU A 20 16.50 1.23 -0.11
C LEU A 20 16.52 2.73 0.23
N ALA A 21 16.10 3.11 1.43
CA ALA A 21 16.20 4.48 1.93
C ALA A 21 17.65 5.00 1.95
N GLY A 22 18.62 4.13 2.27
CA GLY A 22 20.05 4.44 2.18
C GLY A 22 20.59 4.71 0.76
N ARG A 23 19.86 4.34 -0.29
CA ARG A 23 20.22 4.58 -1.71
C ARG A 23 19.61 5.85 -2.31
N GLY A 24 19.03 6.73 -1.50
CA GLY A 24 18.41 7.97 -1.98
C GLY A 24 16.95 7.81 -2.41
N TYR A 25 16.29 6.69 -2.07
CA TYR A 25 14.84 6.61 -2.11
C TYR A 25 14.26 7.54 -1.05
N ARG A 26 13.73 8.68 -1.50
CA ARG A 26 12.99 9.59 -0.65
C ARG A 26 11.52 9.31 -0.89
N PRO A 27 10.83 8.57 0.00
CA PRO A 27 9.38 8.43 -0.15
C PRO A 27 8.79 9.85 -0.24
N PRO A 28 7.79 10.08 -1.12
CA PRO A 28 7.08 11.36 -1.13
C PRO A 28 6.69 11.67 0.32
N ARG A 29 7.04 12.87 0.78
CA ARG A 29 7.25 13.31 2.19
C ARG A 29 6.13 13.04 3.23
N GLY A 30 5.12 12.22 2.95
CA GLY A 30 4.03 11.85 3.86
C GLY A 30 3.84 10.35 4.14
N ILE A 31 4.53 9.43 3.44
CA ILE A 31 4.29 7.99 3.64
C ILE A 31 5.17 7.43 4.77
N ARG A 32 4.60 7.31 5.97
CA ARG A 32 5.22 6.64 7.14
C ARG A 32 4.78 5.18 7.34
N SER A 33 3.96 4.64 6.44
CA SER A 33 3.49 3.24 6.48
C SER A 33 4.12 2.46 5.33
N ALA A 34 4.73 1.31 5.65
CA ALA A 34 5.34 0.42 4.66
C ALA A 34 4.29 -0.09 3.66
N ALA A 35 3.07 -0.38 4.13
CA ALA A 35 1.96 -0.80 3.27
C ALA A 35 1.57 0.27 2.25
N ARG A 36 1.52 1.54 2.67
CA ARG A 36 1.24 2.66 1.76
C ARG A 36 2.32 2.85 0.70
N VAL A 37 3.58 2.52 1.00
CA VAL A 37 4.67 2.52 0.00
C VAL A 37 4.45 1.42 -1.04
N VAL A 38 4.16 0.20 -0.59
CA VAL A 38 3.88 -0.94 -1.48
C VAL A 38 2.65 -0.68 -2.35
N ALA A 39 1.57 -0.15 -1.77
CA ALA A 39 0.37 0.24 -2.48
C ALA A 39 0.65 1.30 -3.57
N TYR A 40 1.48 2.30 -3.25
CA TYR A 40 1.90 3.31 -4.21
C TYR A 40 2.70 2.70 -5.37
N ASP A 41 3.69 1.86 -5.08
CA ASP A 41 4.53 1.25 -6.11
C ASP A 41 3.70 0.33 -7.04
N LEU A 42 2.76 -0.45 -6.49
CA LEU A 42 1.82 -1.28 -7.26
C LEU A 42 0.96 -0.44 -8.21
N LEU A 43 0.35 0.64 -7.70
CA LEU A 43 -0.48 1.52 -8.52
C LEU A 43 0.35 2.27 -9.57
N ASN A 44 1.52 2.77 -9.20
CA ASN A 44 2.37 3.53 -10.11
C ASN A 44 2.87 2.65 -11.26
N ALA A 45 3.26 1.40 -10.97
CA ALA A 45 3.66 0.44 -11.99
C ALA A 45 2.49 0.07 -12.94
N ALA A 46 1.28 -0.05 -12.40
CA ALA A 46 0.09 -0.37 -13.19
C ALA A 46 -0.47 0.82 -13.96
N THR A 47 -0.13 2.06 -13.57
CA THR A 47 -0.71 3.29 -14.13
C THR A 47 0.37 4.31 -14.51
N PRO A 48 1.34 3.97 -15.38
CA PRO A 48 2.50 4.83 -15.67
C PRO A 48 2.13 6.17 -16.34
N ALA A 49 0.93 6.27 -16.93
CA ALA A 49 0.41 7.52 -17.50
C ALA A 49 -0.25 8.44 -16.46
N VAL A 50 -0.51 7.96 -15.25
CA VAL A 50 -1.13 8.75 -14.18
C VAL A 50 -0.03 9.53 -13.44
N PRO A 51 -0.16 10.86 -13.31
CA PRO A 51 0.82 11.64 -12.56
C PRO A 51 0.99 11.14 -11.12
N GLU A 52 2.23 11.03 -10.64
CA GLU A 52 2.57 10.50 -9.31
C GLU A 52 1.75 11.12 -8.16
N ARG A 53 1.49 12.43 -8.22
CA ARG A 53 0.67 13.13 -7.22
C ARG A 53 -0.76 12.58 -7.11
N LYS A 54 -1.33 12.09 -8.21
CA LYS A 54 -2.67 11.49 -8.24
C LYS A 54 -2.62 10.07 -7.70
N VAL A 55 -1.57 9.29 -8.01
CA VAL A 55 -1.35 7.96 -7.43
C VAL A 55 -1.26 8.04 -5.91
N TYR A 56 -0.52 9.01 -5.38
CA TYR A 56 -0.47 9.26 -3.94
C TYR A 56 -1.84 9.53 -3.33
N ALA A 57 -2.63 10.42 -3.94
CA ALA A 57 -3.96 10.78 -3.45
C ALA A 57 -4.93 9.57 -3.47
N LEU A 58 -4.82 8.69 -4.47
CA LEU A 58 -5.59 7.46 -4.56
C LEU A 58 -5.25 6.49 -3.42
N VAL A 59 -3.96 6.31 -3.12
CA VAL A 59 -3.52 5.47 -1.99
C VAL A 59 -4.00 6.06 -0.65
N ASP A 60 -3.93 7.38 -0.47
CA ASP A 60 -4.41 8.05 0.74
C ASP A 60 -5.92 7.87 0.93
N GLY A 61 -6.71 8.10 -0.12
CA GLY A 61 -8.16 7.89 -0.10
C GLY A 61 -8.55 6.43 0.12
N ALA A 62 -7.88 5.48 -0.55
CA ALA A 62 -8.12 4.05 -0.34
C ALA A 62 -7.78 3.62 1.10
N SER A 63 -6.71 4.18 1.69
CA SER A 63 -6.33 3.90 3.08
C SER A 63 -7.42 4.37 4.07
N LEU A 64 -8.04 5.52 3.82
CA LEU A 64 -9.15 6.02 4.64
C LEU A 64 -10.38 5.11 4.54
N LEU A 65 -10.75 4.71 3.32
CA LEU A 65 -11.89 3.81 3.09
C LEU A 65 -11.67 2.44 3.76
N VAL A 66 -10.48 1.86 3.65
CA VAL A 66 -10.14 0.61 4.33
C VAL A 66 -10.22 0.76 5.85
N ARG A 67 -9.68 1.86 6.40
CA ARG A 67 -9.76 2.16 7.85
C ARG A 67 -11.20 2.31 8.35
N ASP A 68 -12.10 2.82 7.52
CA ASP A 68 -13.53 2.94 7.81
C ASP A 68 -14.31 1.63 7.55
N GLY A 69 -13.62 0.51 7.27
CA GLY A 69 -14.21 -0.82 7.04
C GLY A 69 -14.85 -0.97 5.65
N SER A 70 -14.54 -0.08 4.71
CA SER A 70 -15.13 -0.01 3.37
C SER A 70 -14.16 -0.52 2.28
N GLU A 71 -13.65 -1.75 2.45
CA GLU A 71 -12.70 -2.39 1.53
C GLU A 71 -13.23 -2.49 0.09
N GLU A 72 -14.52 -2.82 -0.07
CA GLU A 72 -15.16 -2.91 -1.39
C GLU A 72 -15.21 -1.55 -2.09
N SER A 73 -15.51 -0.47 -1.35
CA SER A 73 -15.50 0.89 -1.89
C SER A 73 -14.08 1.32 -2.27
N ALA A 74 -13.08 0.98 -1.46
CA ALA A 74 -11.68 1.20 -1.80
C ALA A 74 -11.30 0.48 -3.10
N ARG A 75 -11.71 -0.79 -3.26
CA ARG A 75 -11.45 -1.57 -4.48
C ARG A 75 -12.07 -0.92 -5.71
N LEU A 76 -13.36 -0.58 -5.64
CA LEU A 76 -14.09 0.04 -6.74
C LEU A 76 -13.51 1.40 -7.15
N CYS A 77 -13.06 2.22 -6.18
CA CYS A 77 -12.40 3.49 -6.47
C CYS A 77 -11.08 3.30 -7.25
N LEU A 78 -10.31 2.27 -6.90
CA LEU A 78 -9.05 1.96 -7.59
C LEU A 78 -9.29 1.33 -8.97
N GLU A 79 -10.31 0.51 -9.13
CA GLU A 79 -10.72 -0.07 -10.43
C GLU A 79 -11.06 1.00 -11.48
N ALA A 80 -11.45 2.21 -11.08
CA ALA A 80 -11.68 3.30 -12.02
C ALA A 80 -10.42 3.75 -12.78
N VAL A 81 -9.23 3.44 -12.26
CA VAL A 81 -7.94 3.89 -12.78
C VAL A 81 -6.94 2.75 -13.04
N THR A 82 -7.24 1.54 -12.57
CA THR A 82 -6.39 0.35 -12.76
C THR A 82 -7.23 -0.90 -13.05
N THR A 83 -6.61 -2.07 -13.08
CA THR A 83 -7.32 -3.35 -13.24
C THR A 83 -7.89 -3.84 -11.90
N PRO A 84 -8.99 -4.65 -11.90
CA PRO A 84 -9.54 -5.26 -10.69
C PRO A 84 -8.51 -6.05 -9.87
N ARG A 85 -7.56 -6.69 -10.55
CA ARG A 85 -6.47 -7.43 -9.90
C ARG A 85 -5.58 -6.51 -9.07
N VAL A 86 -5.09 -5.43 -9.68
CA VAL A 86 -4.21 -4.48 -8.99
C VAL A 86 -4.95 -3.74 -7.87
N ALA A 87 -6.22 -3.38 -8.11
CA ALA A 87 -7.06 -2.78 -7.08
C ALA A 87 -7.22 -3.70 -5.86
N GLY A 88 -7.49 -4.99 -6.08
CA GLY A 88 -7.58 -5.98 -5.00
C GLY A 88 -6.25 -6.17 -4.26
N ASP A 89 -5.13 -6.24 -4.97
CA ASP A 89 -3.80 -6.35 -4.36
C ASP A 89 -3.46 -5.13 -3.48
N VAL A 90 -3.80 -3.93 -3.94
CA VAL A 90 -3.60 -2.69 -3.17
C VAL A 90 -4.47 -2.66 -1.92
N VAL A 91 -5.77 -2.99 -2.03
CA VAL A 91 -6.67 -3.01 -0.88
C VAL A 91 -6.19 -4.00 0.16
N ARG A 92 -5.81 -5.22 -0.24
CA ARG A 92 -5.26 -6.23 0.66
C ARG A 92 -4.05 -5.72 1.44
N VAL A 93 -3.08 -5.11 0.74
CA VAL A 93 -1.88 -4.52 1.37
C VAL A 93 -2.26 -3.47 2.40
N LEU A 94 -3.25 -2.63 2.11
CA LEU A 94 -3.71 -1.59 3.04
C LEU A 94 -4.50 -2.17 4.22
N THR A 95 -5.30 -3.22 4.02
CA THR A 95 -6.07 -3.91 5.07
C THR A 95 -5.14 -4.61 6.07
N ASP A 96 -4.12 -5.33 5.57
CA ASP A 96 -3.16 -6.07 6.40
C ASP A 96 -2.37 -5.14 7.36
N ASP A 97 -2.18 -3.87 6.98
CA ASP A 97 -1.57 -2.82 7.82
C ASP A 97 -2.48 -2.38 8.97
N GLN A 98 -3.80 -2.39 8.77
CA GLN A 98 -4.79 -1.95 9.77
C GLN A 98 -5.17 -3.07 10.75
N GLY A 99 -5.04 -4.34 10.33
CA GLY A 99 -5.34 -5.51 11.16
C GLY A 99 -4.28 -5.86 12.22
N THR A 100 -3.14 -5.14 12.26
CA THR A 100 -2.09 -5.34 13.28
C THR A 100 -2.17 -4.39 14.49
N GLY A 101 -3.35 -3.84 14.77
CA GLY A 101 -3.63 -2.99 15.94
C GLY A 101 -3.94 -3.75 17.22
#